data_AF-A0A7X4JWF6-F1
#
_entry.id   AF-A0A7X4JWF6-F1
#
_cell.length_a   1.000
_cell.length_b   1.000
_cell.length_c   1.000
_cell.angle_alpha   90.00
_cell.angle_beta   90.00
_cell.angle_gamma   90.00
#
_symmetry.space_group_name_H-M   'P 1'
#
loop_
_entity.id
_entity.type
_entity.pdbx_description
1 polymer ?
#
loop_
_entity_poly.entity_id
_entity_poly.type
_entity_poly.pdbx_seq_one_letter_code
_entity_poly.pdbx_strand_id
1 'polypeptide(L)'
;GVYTVEQADRGEVLYDDRCAVCHGAIRQFVPGMAALLGDHTFRNFWRGRSLGEMFGYIRETMPQDAPGTLSPAQTAEIMAHILRGNRLPAGEAELPDDEEALSAILFDP
;
A
#
# COMPACT_ATOMS: atom_id res chain seq x y z
N GLY A 1 0.87 9.41 12.81
CA GLY A 1 0.82 8.45 11.70
C GLY A 1 0.99 9.17 10.38
N VAL A 2 1.05 8.42 9.28
CA VAL A 2 1.39 8.95 7.95
C VAL A 2 0.20 8.94 6.96
N TYR A 3 -0.96 8.48 7.42
CA TYR A 3 -2.21 8.37 6.64
C TYR A 3 -3.40 8.60 7.59
N THR A 4 -4.57 9.01 7.07
CA THR A 4 -5.80 9.13 7.87
C THR A 4 -6.62 7.84 7.86
N VAL A 5 -7.50 7.66 8.84
CA VAL A 5 -8.40 6.49 8.87
C VAL A 5 -9.28 6.47 7.64
N GLU A 6 -9.82 7.63 7.26
CA GLU A 6 -10.71 7.83 6.12
C GLU A 6 -10.02 7.48 4.80
N GLN A 7 -8.73 7.79 4.66
CA GLN A 7 -7.93 7.42 3.50
C GLN A 7 -7.73 5.91 3.43
N ALA A 8 -7.37 5.27 4.55
CA ALA A 8 -7.23 3.81 4.56
C ALA A 8 -8.56 3.08 4.32
N ASP A 9 -9.71 3.68 4.68
CA ASP A 9 -11.04 3.12 4.38
C ASP A 9 -11.37 3.18 2.88
N ARG A 10 -11.10 4.31 2.22
CA ARG A 10 -11.22 4.41 0.75
C ARG A 10 -10.25 3.46 0.04
N GLY A 11 -9.04 3.34 0.58
CA GLY A 11 -8.03 2.40 0.13
C GLY A 11 -8.45 0.93 0.19
N GLU A 12 -9.20 0.53 1.23
CA GLU A 12 -9.72 -0.83 1.37
C GLU A 12 -10.67 -1.20 0.25
N VAL A 13 -11.61 -0.30 -0.08
CA VAL A 13 -12.54 -0.51 -1.19
C VAL A 13 -11.79 -0.70 -2.52
N LEU A 14 -10.79 0.15 -2.78
CA LEU A 14 -9.96 0.02 -3.99
C LEU A 14 -9.11 -1.25 -3.99
N TYR A 15 -8.59 -1.65 -2.82
CA TYR A 15 -7.79 -2.85 -2.67
C TYR A 15 -8.61 -4.12 -2.93
N ASP A 16 -9.83 -4.19 -2.40
CA ASP A 16 -10.74 -5.30 -2.63
C ASP A 16 -11.09 -5.46 -4.11
N ASP A 17 -11.30 -4.34 -4.80
CA ASP A 17 -11.63 -4.33 -6.23
C ASP A 17 -10.43 -4.68 -7.14
N ARG A 18 -9.21 -4.29 -6.77
CA ARG A 18 -8.06 -4.27 -7.69
C ARG A 18 -6.89 -5.18 -7.30
N CYS A 19 -6.76 -5.49 -6.02
CA CYS A 19 -5.56 -6.13 -5.47
C CYS A 19 -5.87 -7.49 -4.84
N ALA A 20 -7.01 -7.62 -4.15
CA ALA A 20 -7.36 -8.82 -3.39
C ALA A 20 -7.52 -10.07 -4.26
N VAL A 21 -7.84 -9.93 -5.55
CA VAL A 21 -7.93 -11.04 -6.51
C VAL A 21 -6.62 -11.83 -6.64
N CYS A 22 -5.47 -11.16 -6.46
CA CYS A 22 -4.15 -11.79 -6.55
C CYS A 22 -3.44 -11.87 -5.20
N HIS A 23 -3.66 -10.92 -4.29
CA HIS A 23 -2.94 -10.84 -3.00
C HIS A 23 -3.75 -11.36 -1.80
N GLY A 24 -5.05 -11.64 -1.97
CA GLY A 24 -5.97 -11.91 -0.87
C GLY A 24 -6.18 -10.69 0.03
N ALA A 25 -6.81 -10.88 1.20
CA ALA A 25 -6.88 -9.83 2.21
C ALA A 25 -5.51 -9.64 2.88
N ILE A 26 -5.11 -8.38 3.20
CA ILE A 26 -3.74 -8.02 3.63
C ILE A 26 -3.14 -8.95 4.70
N ARG A 27 -3.97 -9.44 5.63
CA ARG A 27 -3.52 -10.21 6.80
C ARG A 27 -3.95 -11.68 6.78
N GLN A 28 -4.58 -12.12 5.71
CA GLN A 28 -5.05 -13.49 5.56
C GLN A 28 -4.27 -14.19 4.45
N PHE A 29 -3.43 -15.14 4.86
CA PHE A 29 -2.72 -15.98 3.90
C PHE A 29 -3.71 -16.86 3.12
N VAL A 30 -3.57 -16.85 1.80
CA VAL A 30 -4.30 -17.73 0.88
C VAL A 30 -3.29 -18.50 0.04
N PRO A 31 -3.24 -19.84 0.12
CA PRO A 31 -2.31 -20.64 -0.69
C PRO A 31 -2.49 -20.39 -2.19
N GLY A 32 -1.38 -20.23 -2.91
CA GLY A 32 -1.38 -20.04 -4.37
C GLY A 32 -1.60 -18.60 -4.85
N MET A 33 -1.81 -17.66 -3.93
CA MET A 33 -1.87 -16.22 -4.23
C MET A 33 -0.46 -15.59 -4.27
N ALA A 34 -0.38 -14.38 -4.81
CA ALA A 34 0.80 -13.52 -4.73
C ALA A 34 1.16 -13.18 -3.27
N ALA A 35 2.27 -12.47 -3.07
CA ALA A 35 2.79 -12.15 -1.75
C ALA A 35 1.73 -11.51 -0.84
N LEU A 36 1.64 -11.99 0.40
CA LEU A 36 0.75 -11.43 1.42
C LEU A 36 1.30 -10.08 1.90
N LEU A 37 0.54 -9.01 1.71
CA LEU A 37 1.07 -7.64 1.87
C LEU A 37 1.11 -7.12 3.32
N GLY A 38 0.74 -7.96 4.30
CA GLY A 38 0.76 -7.61 5.73
C GLY A 38 1.63 -8.53 6.59
N ASP A 39 2.40 -9.42 5.96
CA ASP A 39 3.19 -10.44 6.61
C ASP A 39 4.62 -9.95 6.96
N HIS A 40 5.39 -10.80 7.62
CA HIS A 40 6.78 -10.48 8.00
C HIS A 40 7.72 -10.35 6.78
N THR A 41 7.44 -11.08 5.70
CA THR A 41 8.24 -11.04 4.46
C THR A 41 8.13 -9.67 3.80
N PHE A 42 6.90 -9.17 3.61
CA PHE A 42 6.62 -7.84 3.11
C PHE A 42 7.29 -6.78 3.99
N ARG A 43 7.13 -6.89 5.31
CA ARG A 43 7.70 -5.93 6.26
C ARG A 43 9.22 -5.86 6.17
N ASN A 44 9.88 -7.00 6.13
CA ASN A 44 11.34 -7.07 6.05
C ASN A 44 11.88 -6.51 4.73
N PHE A 45 11.16 -6.70 3.62
CA PHE A 45 11.55 -6.18 2.33
C PHE A 45 11.44 -4.66 2.24
N TRP A 46 10.41 -4.07 2.87
CA TRP A 46 10.16 -2.63 2.81
C TRP A 46 10.78 -1.83 3.96
N ARG A 47 11.17 -2.49 5.07
CA ARG A 47 11.72 -1.82 6.24
C ARG A 47 12.91 -0.93 5.86
N GLY A 48 12.83 0.34 6.24
CA GLY A 48 13.87 1.34 5.99
C GLY A 48 13.92 1.88 4.56
N ARG A 49 13.05 1.40 3.66
CA ARG A 49 12.84 1.97 2.32
C ARG A 49 11.81 3.08 2.37
N SER A 50 11.85 3.99 1.40
CA SER A 50 10.89 5.10 1.37
C SER A 50 9.51 4.64 0.88
N LEU A 51 8.47 5.37 1.28
CA LEU A 51 7.14 5.21 0.73
C LEU A 51 7.09 5.65 -0.74
N GLY A 52 7.98 6.55 -1.17
CA GLY A 52 8.14 6.91 -2.58
C GLY A 52 8.54 5.70 -3.44
N GLU A 53 9.49 4.90 -2.98
CA GLU A 53 9.87 3.66 -3.67
C GLU A 53 8.71 2.66 -3.75
N MET A 54 7.89 2.54 -2.70
CA MET A 54 6.70 1.69 -2.72
C MET A 54 5.64 2.21 -3.68
N PHE A 55 5.42 3.53 -3.69
CA PHE A 55 4.48 4.20 -4.57
C PHE A 55 4.84 4.01 -6.04
N GLY A 56 6.10 4.30 -6.41
CA GLY A 56 6.62 4.08 -7.75
C GLY A 56 6.48 2.62 -8.18
N TYR A 57 6.86 1.68 -7.31
CA TYR A 57 6.74 0.25 -7.59
C TYR A 57 5.29 -0.18 -7.87
N ILE A 58 4.32 0.27 -7.06
CA ILE A 58 2.91 -0.04 -7.27
C ILE A 58 2.43 0.56 -8.59
N ARG A 59 2.76 1.82 -8.89
CA ARG A 59 2.34 2.46 -10.14
C ARG A 59 2.93 1.79 -11.37
N GLU A 60 4.18 1.37 -11.33
CA GLU A 60 4.87 0.80 -12.48
C GLU A 60 4.50 -0.66 -12.75
N THR A 61 4.20 -1.43 -11.70
CA THR A 61 4.07 -2.89 -11.80
C THR A 61 2.68 -3.43 -11.48
N MET A 62 1.80 -2.61 -10.89
CA MET A 62 0.47 -3.05 -10.44
C MET A 62 -0.68 -2.25 -11.07
N PRO A 63 -1.88 -2.87 -11.16
CA PRO A 63 -2.14 -4.30 -11.02
C PRO A 63 -1.37 -5.12 -12.06
N GLN A 64 -0.96 -6.35 -11.75
CA GLN A 64 -0.07 -7.13 -12.63
C GLN A 64 -0.66 -7.37 -14.03
N ASP A 65 -1.99 -7.48 -14.13
CA ASP A 65 -2.74 -7.65 -15.37
C ASP A 65 -3.01 -6.33 -16.12
N ALA A 66 -2.86 -5.20 -15.44
CA ALA A 66 -3.02 -3.86 -16.01
C ALA A 66 -2.06 -2.82 -15.39
N PRO A 67 -0.72 -2.96 -15.55
CA PRO A 67 0.23 -2.05 -14.92
C PRO A 67 0.06 -0.61 -15.38
N GLY A 68 0.32 0.37 -14.50
CA GLY A 68 0.23 1.79 -14.84
C GLY A 68 -1.18 2.36 -14.92
N THR A 69 -2.21 1.60 -14.56
CA THR A 69 -3.62 2.05 -14.64
C THR A 69 -4.13 2.76 -13.38
N LEU A 70 -3.41 2.68 -12.26
CA LEU A 70 -3.77 3.39 -11.03
C LEU A 70 -3.36 4.86 -11.13
N SER A 71 -4.29 5.75 -10.77
CA SER A 71 -3.95 7.16 -10.59
C SER A 71 -3.05 7.35 -9.36
N PRO A 72 -2.32 8.48 -9.28
CA PRO A 72 -1.55 8.83 -8.08
C PRO A 72 -2.39 8.76 -6.80
N ALA A 73 -3.57 9.41 -6.81
CA ALA A 73 -4.50 9.37 -5.69
C ALA A 73 -4.92 7.94 -5.32
N GLN A 74 -5.34 7.12 -6.29
CA GLN A 74 -5.71 5.72 -6.03
C GLN A 74 -4.57 4.90 -5.42
N THR A 75 -3.33 5.17 -5.85
CA THR A 75 -2.14 4.51 -5.31
C THR A 75 -1.93 4.90 -3.84
N ALA A 76 -2.05 6.19 -3.51
CA ALA A 76 -1.92 6.67 -2.13
C ALA A 76 -3.00 6.08 -1.20
N GLU A 77 -4.25 5.98 -1.67
CA GLU A 77 -5.35 5.34 -0.95
C GLU A 77 -5.04 3.86 -0.66
N ILE A 78 -4.66 3.08 -1.69
CA ILE A 78 -4.28 1.67 -1.54
C ILE A 78 -3.09 1.52 -0.58
N MET A 79 -2.09 2.40 -0.68
CA MET A 79 -0.96 2.40 0.25
C MET A 79 -1.42 2.66 1.68
N ALA A 80 -2.30 3.63 1.95
CA ALA A 80 -2.83 3.88 3.28
C ALA A 80 -3.47 2.61 3.88
N HIS A 81 -4.22 1.85 3.09
CA HIS A 81 -4.77 0.55 3.50
C HIS A 81 -3.67 -0.48 3.80
N ILE A 82 -2.64 -0.60 2.95
CA ILE A 82 -1.47 -1.47 3.17
C ILE A 82 -0.74 -1.11 4.47
N LEU A 83 -0.50 0.18 4.73
CA LEU A 83 0.14 0.66 5.95
C LEU A 83 -0.71 0.33 7.20
N ARG A 84 -2.03 0.48 7.11
CA ARG A 84 -2.97 0.04 8.16
C ARG A 84 -2.89 -1.45 8.42
N GLY A 85 -2.90 -2.28 7.37
CA GLY A 85 -2.76 -3.72 7.49
C GLY A 85 -1.41 -4.14 8.07
N ASN A 86 -0.38 -3.30 7.91
CA ASN A 86 0.92 -3.46 8.55
C ASN A 86 1.01 -2.89 9.98
N ARG A 87 -0.08 -2.33 10.52
CA ARG A 87 -0.19 -1.75 11.87
C ARG A 87 0.60 -0.46 12.08
N LEU A 88 0.91 0.28 11.02
CA LEU A 88 1.42 1.64 11.19
C LEU A 88 0.29 2.53 11.74
N PRO A 89 0.59 3.48 12.65
CA PRO A 89 -0.44 4.32 13.25
C PRO A 89 -1.03 5.29 12.22
N ALA A 90 -2.32 5.57 12.33
CA ALA A 90 -2.98 6.67 11.63
C ALA A 90 -2.51 8.04 12.16
N GLY A 91 -2.68 9.08 11.36
CA GLY A 91 -2.40 10.48 11.68
C GLY A 91 -3.55 11.39 11.26
N GLU A 92 -3.31 12.69 11.31
CA GLU A 92 -4.31 13.73 11.00
C GLU A 92 -4.22 14.25 9.57
N ALA A 93 -3.15 13.91 8.85
CA ALA A 93 -2.92 14.29 7.47
C ALA A 93 -2.98 13.06 6.57
N GLU A 94 -3.54 13.24 5.37
CA GLU A 94 -3.54 12.20 4.34
C GLU A 94 -2.12 11.95 3.85
N LEU A 95 -1.85 10.70 3.50
CA LEU A 95 -0.65 10.30 2.79
C LEU A 95 -0.64 11.05 1.43
N PRO A 96 0.41 11.83 1.12
CA PRO A 96 0.51 12.51 -0.16
C PRO A 96 0.40 11.54 -1.34
N ASP A 97 -0.15 12.01 -2.46
CA ASP A 97 -0.20 11.28 -3.73
C ASP A 97 0.95 11.64 -4.68
N ASP A 98 2.03 12.17 -4.11
CA ASP A 98 3.23 12.60 -4.81
C ASP A 98 4.46 11.79 -4.36
N GLU A 99 5.20 11.26 -5.33
CA GLU A 99 6.33 10.36 -5.07
C GLU A 99 7.50 11.07 -4.38
N GLU A 100 7.74 12.34 -4.68
CA GLU A 100 8.81 13.12 -4.08
C GLU A 100 8.51 13.38 -2.59
N ALA A 101 7.29 13.79 -2.26
CA ALA A 101 6.82 13.96 -0.89
C ALA A 101 6.89 12.63 -0.11
N LEU A 102 6.47 11.52 -0.73
CA LEU A 102 6.51 10.19 -0.13
C LEU A 102 7.95 9.66 0.07
N SER A 103 8.91 10.10 -0.73
CA SER A 103 10.31 9.68 -0.62
C SER A 103 10.97 10.13 0.69
N ALA A 104 10.41 11.16 1.35
CA ALA A 104 10.88 11.62 2.66
C ALA A 104 10.34 10.78 3.84
N ILE A 105 9.43 9.83 3.59
CA ILE A 105 8.78 9.02 4.61
C ILE A 105 9.30 7.58 4.50
N LEU A 106 9.84 7.04 5.59
CA LEU A 106 10.31 5.66 5.63
C LEU A 106 9.22 4.71 6.11
N PHE A 107 9.21 3.50 5.55
CA PHE A 107 8.39 2.41 6.07
C PHE A 107 9.07 1.75 7.27
N ASP A 108 8.45 1.86 8.45
CA ASP A 108 8.95 1.29 9.72
C ASP A 108 7.80 0.62 10.52
N PRO A 109 7.54 -0.68 10.27
CA PRO A 109 6.43 -1.45 10.86
C PRO A 109 6.80 -2.29 12.11
#